data_AF-A0A3B9SJ54-F1
#
_entry.id   AF-A0A3B9SJ54-F1
#
_cell.length_a   1.000
_cell.length_b   1.000
_cell.length_c   1.000
_cell.angle_alpha   90.00
_cell.angle_beta   90.00
_cell.angle_gamma   90.00
#
_symmetry.space_group_name_H-M   'P 1'
#
loop_
_entity.id
_entity.type
_entity.pdbx_description
1 polymer ?
#
loop_
_entity_poly.entity_id
_entity_poly.type
_entity_poly.pdbx_seq_one_letter_code
_entity_poly.pdbx_strand_id
1 'polypeptide(L)'
;MKIIKRNGSEATFDSSKIVNAVTKANDSVEQPTLTQPQINEIADYIEYKCTKLNRSVSVEEVQDMVEDQIMAKGAFEVAKSYVRYRYSRSLVRKSNTTDDRILSLIECNNEEVMQENSNKNPIVNSVQRDYMAGEVSKDISKRLLLPPEVVQADKEGIIHFHDSDYFAQHMHNCDL
;
A
#
# COMPACT_ATOMS: atom_id res chain seq x y z
N MET A 1 -8.05 -23.13 10.67
CA MET A 1 -7.06 -23.19 9.57
C MET A 1 -6.02 -22.08 9.73
N LYS A 2 -4.94 -22.11 8.94
CA LYS A 2 -3.96 -21.01 8.87
C LYS A 2 -4.07 -20.24 7.55
N ILE A 3 -3.76 -18.95 7.60
CA ILE A 3 -3.63 -18.05 6.45
C ILE A 3 -2.25 -17.41 6.42
N ILE A 4 -1.80 -17.04 5.22
CA ILE A 4 -0.52 -16.35 5.00
C ILE A 4 -0.78 -14.85 5.06
N LYS A 5 -0.20 -14.17 6.06
CA LYS A 5 -0.20 -12.72 6.15
C LYS A 5 0.66 -12.10 5.05
N ARG A 6 0.48 -10.81 4.82
CA ARG A 6 1.22 -10.02 3.81
C ARG A 6 2.74 -10.05 3.99
N ASN A 7 3.22 -10.22 5.22
CA ASN A 7 4.64 -10.35 5.55
C ASN A 7 5.16 -11.81 5.42
N GLY A 8 4.38 -12.72 4.83
CA GLY A 8 4.72 -14.14 4.69
C GLY A 8 4.49 -15.00 5.95
N SER A 9 4.26 -14.40 7.12
CA SER A 9 4.00 -15.16 8.34
C SER A 9 2.63 -15.85 8.34
N GLU A 10 2.54 -17.01 8.98
CA GLU A 10 1.26 -17.69 9.17
C GLU A 10 0.48 -17.12 10.35
N ALA A 11 -0.85 -17.08 10.23
CA ALA A 11 -1.76 -16.78 11.33
C ALA A 11 -2.98 -17.70 11.32
N THR A 12 -3.60 -17.88 12.49
CA THR A 12 -4.91 -18.51 12.59
C THR A 12 -5.96 -17.66 11.88
N PHE A 13 -6.75 -18.29 11.03
CA PHE A 13 -7.92 -17.66 10.41
C PHE A 13 -8.96 -17.30 11.47
N ASP A 14 -9.60 -16.14 11.30
CA ASP A 14 -10.58 -15.60 12.22
C ASP A 14 -11.68 -14.91 11.41
N SER A 15 -12.85 -15.57 11.31
CA SER A 15 -13.99 -15.10 10.53
C SER A 15 -14.57 -13.79 11.05
N SER A 16 -14.38 -13.48 12.35
CA SER A 16 -14.84 -12.21 12.93
C SER A 16 -14.18 -10.99 12.26
N LYS A 17 -12.96 -11.16 11.71
CA LYS A 17 -12.27 -10.09 10.97
C LYS A 17 -12.95 -9.79 9.64
N ILE A 18 -13.54 -10.79 9.00
CA ILE A 18 -14.31 -10.61 7.77
C ILE A 18 -15.60 -9.88 8.10
N VAL A 19 -16.35 -10.37 9.10
CA VAL A 19 -17.59 -9.72 9.57
C VAL A 19 -17.34 -8.24 9.85
N ASN A 20 -16.34 -7.92 10.67
CA ASN A 20 -15.99 -6.55 11.01
C ASN A 20 -15.60 -5.69 9.79
N ALA A 21 -14.88 -6.26 8.83
CA ALA A 21 -14.45 -5.52 7.63
C ALA A 21 -15.64 -5.22 6.70
N VAL A 22 -16.54 -6.18 6.51
CA VAL A 22 -17.73 -6.03 5.69
C VAL A 22 -18.74 -5.09 6.36
N THR A 23 -18.95 -5.20 7.69
CA THR A 23 -19.78 -4.26 8.45
C THR A 23 -19.28 -2.83 8.31
N LYS A 24 -17.98 -2.59 8.45
CA LYS A 24 -17.40 -1.24 8.25
C LYS A 24 -17.61 -0.70 6.83
N ALA A 25 -17.52 -1.56 5.81
CA ALA A 25 -17.80 -1.14 4.43
C ALA A 25 -19.30 -0.82 4.25
N ASN A 26 -20.17 -1.63 4.82
CA ASN A 26 -21.63 -1.45 4.76
C ASN A 26 -22.07 -0.17 5.50
N ASP A 27 -21.45 0.15 6.63
CA ASP A 27 -21.77 1.35 7.41
C ASP A 27 -21.18 2.63 6.80
N SER A 28 -20.23 2.50 5.87
CA SER A 28 -19.58 3.64 5.22
C SER A 28 -20.32 4.19 4.00
N VAL A 29 -21.34 3.47 3.52
CA VAL A 29 -22.18 3.90 2.39
C VAL A 29 -23.44 4.59 2.90
N GLU A 30 -24.00 5.51 2.12
CA GLU A 30 -25.21 6.27 2.50
C GLU A 30 -26.42 5.36 2.74
N GLN A 31 -26.51 4.25 2.00
CA GLN A 31 -27.56 3.25 2.11
C GLN A 31 -26.93 1.85 2.28
N PRO A 32 -26.80 1.36 3.52
CA PRO A 32 -26.33 0.01 3.80
C PRO A 32 -27.30 -1.02 3.20
N THR A 33 -26.81 -1.88 2.30
CA THR A 33 -27.65 -2.88 1.61
C THR A 33 -27.47 -4.30 2.14
N LEU A 34 -26.47 -4.53 3.00
CA LEU A 34 -26.26 -5.84 3.64
C LEU A 34 -26.84 -5.84 5.05
N THR A 35 -27.63 -6.86 5.34
CA THR A 35 -28.11 -7.16 6.70
C THR A 35 -27.05 -7.96 7.47
N GLN A 36 -27.09 -7.92 8.81
CA GLN A 36 -26.14 -8.68 9.62
C GLN A 36 -26.12 -10.19 9.32
N PRO A 37 -27.26 -10.88 9.08
CA PRO A 37 -27.25 -12.26 8.64
C PRO A 37 -26.51 -12.47 7.31
N GLN A 38 -26.69 -11.58 6.32
CA GLN A 38 -25.98 -11.66 5.05
C GLN A 38 -24.47 -11.45 5.22
N ILE A 39 -24.04 -10.57 6.13
CA ILE A 39 -22.62 -10.36 6.44
C ILE A 39 -22.01 -11.63 7.06
N ASN A 40 -22.73 -12.28 7.98
CA ASN A 40 -22.29 -13.54 8.57
C ASN A 40 -22.22 -14.65 7.51
N GLU A 41 -23.20 -14.75 6.61
CA GLU A 41 -23.17 -15.70 5.49
C GLU A 41 -21.94 -15.51 4.58
N ILE A 42 -21.53 -14.26 4.33
CA ILE A 42 -20.30 -13.97 3.56
C ILE A 42 -19.08 -14.55 4.29
N ALA A 43 -18.97 -14.32 5.60
CA ALA A 43 -17.86 -14.83 6.39
C ALA A 43 -17.81 -16.37 6.42
N ASP A 44 -18.95 -17.01 6.65
CA ASP A 44 -19.10 -18.47 6.68
C ASP A 44 -18.76 -19.10 5.33
N TYR A 45 -19.19 -18.49 4.23
CA TYR A 45 -18.86 -18.95 2.88
C TYR A 45 -17.35 -18.92 2.62
N ILE A 46 -16.68 -17.83 3.01
CA ILE A 46 -15.24 -17.66 2.81
C ILE A 46 -14.45 -18.64 3.68
N GLU A 47 -14.88 -18.85 4.93
CA GLU A 47 -14.30 -19.86 5.81
C GLU A 47 -14.43 -21.27 5.21
N TYR A 48 -15.61 -21.62 4.70
CA TYR A 48 -15.84 -22.90 4.02
C TYR A 48 -14.92 -23.06 2.80
N LYS A 49 -14.84 -22.04 1.94
CA LYS A 49 -13.98 -22.05 0.74
C LYS A 49 -12.51 -22.22 1.10
N CYS A 50 -12.02 -21.49 2.10
CA CYS A 50 -10.63 -21.58 2.53
C CYS A 50 -10.32 -22.96 3.12
N THR A 51 -11.27 -23.57 3.83
CA THR A 51 -11.12 -24.94 4.39
C THR A 51 -10.98 -25.97 3.27
N LYS A 52 -11.74 -25.81 2.19
CA LYS A 52 -11.74 -26.73 1.05
C LYS A 52 -10.51 -26.65 0.16
N LEU A 53 -9.77 -25.53 0.16
CA LEU A 53 -8.62 -25.33 -0.74
C LEU A 53 -7.41 -26.20 -0.39
N ASN A 54 -7.41 -26.91 0.75
CA ASN A 54 -6.35 -27.82 1.22
C ASN A 54 -4.93 -27.24 1.13
N ARG A 55 -4.81 -25.92 1.22
CA ARG A 55 -3.58 -25.13 1.24
C ARG A 55 -3.78 -23.88 2.09
N SER A 56 -2.69 -23.28 2.53
CA SER A 56 -2.75 -21.96 3.16
C SER A 56 -3.15 -20.90 2.13
N VAL A 57 -4.14 -20.09 2.47
CA VAL A 57 -4.66 -19.01 1.63
C VAL A 57 -4.04 -17.69 2.09
N SER A 58 -3.64 -16.83 1.15
CA SER A 58 -3.12 -15.51 1.49
C SER A 58 -4.21 -14.54 1.91
N VAL A 59 -3.84 -13.51 2.67
CA VAL A 59 -4.78 -12.43 3.04
C VAL A 59 -5.35 -11.71 1.81
N GLU A 60 -4.59 -11.60 0.71
CA GLU A 60 -5.09 -10.96 -0.52
C GLU A 60 -6.17 -11.82 -1.19
N GLU A 61 -5.95 -13.13 -1.31
CA GLU A 61 -6.97 -14.04 -1.84
C GLU A 61 -8.25 -14.04 -1.00
N VAL A 62 -8.13 -13.94 0.34
CA VAL A 62 -9.30 -13.79 1.22
C VAL A 62 -10.03 -12.48 0.91
N GLN A 63 -9.31 -11.38 0.65
CA GLN A 63 -9.93 -10.10 0.32
C GLN A 63 -10.63 -10.12 -1.05
N ASP A 64 -10.07 -10.80 -2.04
CA ASP A 64 -10.71 -11.01 -3.35
C ASP A 64 -12.02 -11.80 -3.17
N MET A 65 -12.00 -12.86 -2.35
CA MET A 65 -13.22 -13.61 -2.03
C MET A 65 -14.28 -12.77 -1.30
N VAL A 66 -13.88 -11.84 -0.42
CA VAL A 66 -14.82 -10.91 0.22
C VAL A 66 -15.49 -10.01 -0.81
N GLU A 67 -14.70 -9.42 -1.71
CA GLU A 67 -15.21 -8.55 -2.77
C GLU A 67 -16.22 -9.28 -3.67
N ASP A 68 -15.86 -10.47 -4.14
CA ASP A 68 -16.73 -11.32 -4.97
C ASP A 68 -18.06 -11.65 -4.28
N GLN A 69 -18.03 -11.94 -2.97
CA GLN A 69 -19.24 -12.27 -2.23
C GLN A 69 -20.14 -11.05 -1.98
N ILE A 70 -19.56 -9.87 -1.72
CA ILE A 70 -20.35 -8.63 -1.61
C ILE A 70 -21.05 -8.35 -2.95
N MET A 71 -20.33 -8.49 -4.07
CA MET A 71 -20.90 -8.33 -5.42
C MET A 71 -21.98 -9.37 -5.71
N ALA A 72 -21.78 -10.63 -5.33
CA ALA A 72 -22.75 -11.71 -5.54
C ALA A 72 -24.07 -11.50 -4.78
N LYS A 73 -24.04 -10.76 -3.66
CA LYS A 73 -25.23 -10.34 -2.91
C LYS A 73 -25.93 -9.10 -3.51
N GLY A 74 -25.40 -8.54 -4.61
CA GLY A 74 -25.94 -7.34 -5.27
C GLY A 74 -25.61 -6.03 -4.56
N ALA A 75 -24.71 -6.05 -3.57
CA ALA A 75 -24.36 -4.89 -2.76
C ALA A 75 -23.22 -4.07 -3.41
N PHE A 76 -23.46 -3.55 -4.62
CA PHE A 76 -22.43 -2.92 -5.46
C PHE A 76 -21.76 -1.70 -4.82
N GLU A 77 -22.51 -0.82 -4.18
CA GLU A 77 -21.94 0.36 -3.50
C GLU A 77 -21.08 -0.05 -2.29
N VAL A 78 -21.49 -1.09 -1.56
CA VAL A 78 -20.69 -1.64 -0.46
C VAL A 78 -19.39 -2.26 -0.99
N ALA A 79 -19.44 -2.99 -2.10
CA ALA A 79 -18.25 -3.55 -2.75
C ALA A 79 -17.28 -2.44 -3.18
N LYS A 80 -17.80 -1.40 -3.83
CA LYS A 80 -17.01 -0.23 -4.24
C LYS A 80 -16.35 0.46 -3.06
N SER A 81 -17.08 0.65 -1.95
CA SER A 81 -16.50 1.21 -0.73
C SER A 81 -15.39 0.31 -0.16
N TYR A 82 -15.64 -1.00 -0.08
CA TYR A 82 -14.67 -1.99 0.38
C TYR A 82 -13.38 -1.96 -0.44
N VAL A 83 -13.49 -1.98 -1.76
CA VAL A 83 -12.35 -1.91 -2.71
C VAL A 83 -11.58 -0.60 -2.54
N ARG A 84 -12.28 0.53 -2.46
CA ARG A 84 -11.65 1.84 -2.29
C ARG A 84 -10.87 1.92 -0.98
N TYR A 85 -11.43 1.40 0.11
CA TYR A 85 -10.74 1.33 1.40
C TYR A 85 -9.55 0.38 1.36
N ARG A 86 -9.69 -0.80 0.74
CA ARG A 86 -8.58 -1.75 0.54
C ARG A 86 -7.43 -1.10 -0.24
N TYR A 87 -7.75 -0.41 -1.33
CA TYR A 87 -6.78 0.29 -2.16
C TYR A 87 -6.08 1.41 -1.39
N SER A 88 -6.82 2.28 -0.67
CA SER A 88 -6.21 3.35 0.13
C SER A 88 -5.25 2.79 1.19
N ARG A 89 -5.63 1.70 1.88
CA ARG A 89 -4.76 1.02 2.84
C ARG A 89 -3.56 0.36 2.19
N SER A 90 -3.68 -0.11 0.95
CA SER A 90 -2.53 -0.64 0.20
C SER A 90 -1.52 0.46 -0.14
N LEU A 91 -1.99 1.66 -0.50
CA LEU A 91 -1.14 2.83 -0.75
C LEU A 91 -0.40 3.27 0.52
N VAL A 92 -1.11 3.34 1.65
CA VAL A 92 -0.48 3.65 2.96
C VAL A 92 0.60 2.62 3.31
N ARG A 93 0.37 1.33 3.08
CA ARG A 93 1.39 0.30 3.35
C ARG A 93 2.58 0.37 2.39
N LYS A 94 2.36 0.74 1.13
CA LYS A 94 3.48 1.04 0.21
C LYS A 94 4.29 2.25 0.69
N SER A 95 3.67 3.21 1.37
CA SER A 95 4.35 4.35 1.99
C SER A 95 5.35 3.94 3.09
N ASN A 96 5.15 2.80 3.76
CA ASN A 96 6.03 2.38 4.86
C ASN A 96 7.46 1.99 4.41
N THR A 97 7.73 1.73 3.13
CA THR A 97 9.11 1.50 2.66
C THR A 97 9.93 2.78 2.62
N THR A 98 9.27 3.93 2.53
CA THR A 98 9.89 5.26 2.61
C THR A 98 10.35 5.54 4.03
N ASP A 99 9.58 5.09 5.03
CA ASP A 99 9.92 5.24 6.44
C ASP A 99 11.22 4.49 6.77
N ASP A 100 11.42 3.27 6.25
CA ASP A 100 12.67 2.53 6.42
C ASP A 100 13.88 3.26 5.76
N ARG A 101 13.68 3.88 4.59
CA ARG A 101 14.71 4.70 3.93
C ARG A 101 15.02 5.96 4.72
N ILE A 102 14.01 6.67 5.20
CA ILE A 102 14.17 7.84 6.07
C ILE A 102 14.91 7.44 7.36
N LEU A 103 14.52 6.35 8.02
CA LEU A 103 15.19 5.85 9.22
C LEU A 103 16.66 5.52 8.95
N SER A 104 16.99 4.90 7.81
CA SER A 104 18.38 4.64 7.42
C SER A 104 19.22 5.92 7.24
N LEU A 105 18.59 7.03 6.85
CA LEU A 105 19.23 8.34 6.75
C LEU A 105 19.44 9.01 8.11
N ILE A 106 18.49 8.86 9.05
CA ILE A 106 18.63 9.37 10.42
C ILE A 106 19.80 8.69 11.12
N GLU A 107 19.98 7.39 10.87
CA GLU A 107 21.04 6.58 11.47
C GLU A 107 22.40 6.73 10.78
N CYS A 108 22.52 7.56 9.73
CA CYS A 108 23.72 7.72 8.90
C CYS A 108 24.23 6.39 8.28
N ASN A 109 23.35 5.42 8.05
CA ASN A 109 23.70 4.07 7.61
C ASN A 109 23.47 3.83 6.10
N ASN A 110 23.22 4.88 5.32
CA ASN A 110 22.91 4.78 3.90
C ASN A 110 24.04 5.35 3.03
N GLU A 111 25.00 4.50 2.65
CA GLU A 111 26.15 4.88 1.81
C GLU A 111 25.72 5.43 0.44
N GLU A 112 24.64 4.92 -0.15
CA GLU A 112 24.17 5.34 -1.47
C GLU A 112 23.76 6.82 -1.48
N VAL A 113 22.98 7.26 -0.48
CA VAL A 113 22.57 8.68 -0.34
C VAL A 113 23.73 9.57 0.10
N MET A 114 24.68 9.04 0.86
CA MET A 114 25.91 9.77 1.20
C MET A 114 26.81 10.01 -0.02
N GLN A 115 26.78 9.12 -1.01
CA GLN A 115 27.62 9.18 -2.23
C GLN A 115 26.94 9.92 -3.39
N GLU A 116 25.61 10.06 -3.38
CA GLU A 116 24.84 10.76 -4.43
C GLU A 116 25.20 12.26 -4.54
N ASN A 117 25.59 12.90 -3.43
CA ASN A 117 25.96 14.31 -3.38
C ASN A 117 27.37 14.52 -2.80
N SER A 118 28.38 14.53 -3.68
CA SER A 118 29.80 14.67 -3.29
C SER A 118 30.16 15.98 -2.56
N ASN A 119 29.25 16.97 -2.56
CA ASN A 119 29.48 18.31 -2.00
C ASN A 119 28.78 18.58 -0.66
N LYS A 120 27.90 17.68 -0.17
CA LYS A 120 27.12 17.91 1.06
C LYS A 120 27.59 17.00 2.20
N ASN A 121 27.92 17.56 3.37
CA ASN A 121 28.30 16.77 4.55
C ASN A 121 27.04 16.13 5.18
N PRO A 122 26.89 14.79 5.14
CA PRO A 122 25.65 14.10 5.52
C PRO A 122 25.38 14.09 7.03
N ILE A 123 26.34 14.52 7.85
CA ILE A 123 26.21 14.56 9.32
C ILE A 123 25.60 15.90 9.78
N VAL A 124 25.59 16.93 8.93
CA VAL A 124 25.04 18.24 9.28
C VAL A 124 23.51 18.17 9.32
N ASN A 125 22.89 18.68 10.39
CA ASN A 125 21.45 18.57 10.61
C ASN A 125 20.60 19.14 9.47
N SER A 126 21.03 20.26 8.86
CA SER A 126 20.34 20.84 7.70
C SER A 126 20.36 19.91 6.49
N VAL A 127 21.47 19.20 6.27
CA VAL A 127 21.62 18.23 5.17
C VAL A 127 20.80 16.99 5.41
N GLN A 128 20.76 16.48 6.65
CA GLN A 128 19.89 15.36 7.01
C GLN A 128 18.41 15.69 6.79
N ARG A 129 17.97 16.89 7.19
CA ARG A 129 16.58 17.34 6.94
C ARG A 129 16.27 17.45 5.45
N ASP A 130 17.21 17.95 4.66
CA ASP A 130 17.10 18.04 3.19
C ASP A 130 16.97 16.65 2.57
N TYR A 131 17.80 15.68 2.96
CA TYR A 131 17.69 14.29 2.49
C TYR A 131 16.39 13.61 2.90
N MET A 132 15.88 13.84 4.12
CA MET A 132 14.57 13.33 4.53
C MET A 132 13.45 13.88 3.64
N ALA A 133 13.46 15.19 3.36
CA ALA A 133 12.50 15.81 2.46
C ALA A 133 12.64 15.26 1.03
N GLY A 134 13.88 15.05 0.57
CA GLY A 134 14.21 14.46 -0.72
C GLY A 134 13.65 13.05 -0.89
N GLU A 135 13.85 12.14 0.08
CA GLU A 135 13.32 10.77 0.00
C GLU A 135 11.78 10.73 -0.02
N VAL A 136 11.14 11.58 0.80
CA VAL A 136 9.67 11.73 0.76
C VAL A 136 9.21 12.19 -0.62
N SER A 137 9.92 13.14 -1.21
CA SER A 137 9.61 13.68 -2.54
C SER A 137 9.85 12.65 -3.65
N LYS A 138 10.98 11.92 -3.63
CA LYS A 138 11.27 10.81 -4.57
C LYS A 138 10.16 9.77 -4.56
N ASP A 139 9.70 9.38 -3.38
CA ASP A 139 8.62 8.42 -3.21
C ASP A 139 7.28 8.93 -3.74
N ILE A 140 6.89 10.17 -3.40
CA ILE A 140 5.67 10.80 -3.93
C ILE A 140 5.73 10.89 -5.46
N SER A 141 6.86 11.32 -6.01
CA SER A 141 7.08 11.44 -7.46
C SER A 141 6.85 10.10 -8.17
N LYS A 142 7.46 9.02 -7.67
CA LYS A 142 7.32 7.67 -8.26
C LYS A 142 5.93 7.06 -8.07
N ARG A 143 5.23 7.37 -6.98
CA ARG A 143 3.93 6.75 -6.68
C ARG A 143 2.74 7.47 -7.27
N LEU A 144 2.79 8.79 -7.36
CA LEU A 144 1.61 9.62 -7.60
C LEU A 144 1.74 10.56 -8.79
N LEU A 145 2.96 11.06 -9.07
CA LEU A 145 3.14 12.14 -10.05
C LEU A 145 3.61 11.64 -11.41
N LEU A 146 4.48 10.63 -11.44
CA LEU A 146 5.03 10.09 -12.67
C LEU A 146 4.12 9.03 -13.31
N PRO A 147 4.04 8.99 -14.66
CA PRO A 147 3.40 7.90 -15.36
C PRO A 147 4.04 6.54 -15.01
N PRO A 148 3.25 5.46 -14.85
CA PRO A 148 3.76 4.15 -14.46
C PRO A 148 4.85 3.60 -15.40
N GLU A 149 4.72 3.87 -16.70
CA GLU A 149 5.67 3.47 -17.74
C GLU A 149 7.05 4.14 -17.59
N VAL A 150 7.09 5.42 -17.19
CA VAL A 150 8.33 6.15 -16.91
C VAL A 150 9.03 5.56 -15.69
N VAL A 151 8.28 5.29 -14.62
CA VAL A 151 8.81 4.69 -13.39
C VAL A 151 9.38 3.29 -13.65
N GLN A 152 8.72 2.51 -14.51
CA GLN A 152 9.18 1.17 -14.87
C GLN A 152 10.46 1.23 -15.72
N ALA A 153 10.51 2.11 -16.71
CA ALA A 153 11.69 2.30 -17.55
C ALA A 153 12.92 2.78 -16.75
N ASP A 154 12.73 3.66 -15.75
CA ASP A 154 13.80 4.10 -14.83
C ASP A 154 14.33 2.92 -13.98
N LYS A 155 13.44 2.09 -13.44
CA LYS A 155 13.81 0.90 -12.67
C LYS A 155 14.56 -0.16 -13.47
N GLU A 156 14.20 -0.30 -14.75
CA GLU A 156 14.83 -1.26 -15.68
C GLU A 156 16.15 -0.71 -16.26
N GLY A 157 16.52 0.54 -15.95
CA GLY A 157 17.72 1.21 -16.48
C GLY A 157 17.61 1.57 -17.96
N ILE A 158 16.39 1.55 -18.53
CA ILE A 158 16.13 1.96 -19.92
C ILE A 158 16.25 3.48 -20.05
N ILE A 159 15.77 4.20 -19.03
CA ILE A 159 15.96 5.63 -18.86
C ILE A 159 16.50 5.91 -17.46
N HIS A 160 16.92 7.14 -17.21
CA HIS A 160 17.16 7.63 -15.86
C HIS A 160 16.38 8.93 -15.66
N PHE A 161 15.46 8.93 -14.69
CA PHE A 161 14.69 10.13 -14.34
C PHE A 161 15.45 10.97 -13.32
N HIS A 162 16.06 12.05 -13.80
CA HIS A 162 16.86 12.96 -13.00
C HIS A 162 16.04 13.75 -11.97
N ASP A 163 16.66 14.03 -10.82
CA ASP A 163 16.18 14.96 -9.77
C ASP A 163 14.76 14.68 -9.25
N SER A 164 14.42 13.38 -9.10
CA SER A 164 13.11 12.94 -8.58
C SER A 164 12.76 13.44 -7.17
N ASP A 165 13.76 13.83 -6.38
CA ASP A 165 13.65 14.47 -5.07
C ASP A 165 13.16 15.93 -5.14
N TYR A 166 13.33 16.61 -6.26
CA TYR A 166 12.86 17.99 -6.44
C TYR A 166 11.58 18.07 -7.29
N PHE A 167 11.24 17.00 -8.02
CA PHE A 167 10.12 16.98 -8.97
C PHE A 167 8.76 17.38 -8.35
N ALA A 168 8.45 16.93 -7.13
CA ALA A 168 7.18 17.26 -6.47
C ALA A 168 6.99 18.77 -6.24
N GLN A 169 8.07 19.55 -6.19
CA GLN A 169 8.06 20.98 -5.90
C GLN A 169 7.78 21.84 -7.14
N HIS A 170 7.63 21.22 -8.33
CA HIS A 170 7.38 21.92 -9.60
C HIS A 170 8.45 22.98 -9.91
N MET A 171 9.66 22.77 -9.42
CA MET A 171 10.80 23.64 -9.67
C MET A 171 11.54 23.20 -10.94
N HIS A 172 12.15 24.15 -11.64
CA HIS A 172 13.05 23.84 -12.74
C HIS A 172 14.41 23.44 -12.18
N ASN A 173 15.01 22.35 -12.70
CA ASN A 173 16.29 21.82 -12.22
C ASN A 173 17.43 22.82 -12.49
N CYS A 174 17.31 23.62 -13.54
CA CYS A 174 18.18 24.74 -13.89
C CYS A 174 17.35 25.81 -14.60
N ASP A 175 17.52 27.07 -14.21
CA ASP A 175 17.16 28.21 -15.05
C ASP A 175 18.44 28.74 -15.72
N LEU A 176 18.34 29.09 -17.00
CA LEU A 176 19.44 29.52 -17.87
C LEU A 176 19.72 31.02 -17.73
#